data_AF-A0A7W2R3S6-F1
#
_entry.id   AF-A0A7W2R3S6-F1
#
_cell.length_a   1.000
_cell.length_b   1.000
_cell.length_c   1.000
_cell.angle_alpha   90.00
_cell.angle_beta   90.00
_cell.angle_gamma   90.00
#
_symmetry.space_group_name_H-M   'P 1'
#
loop_
_entity.id
_entity.type
_entity.pdbx_description
1 polymer ?
#
loop_
_entity_poly.entity_id
_entity_poly.type
_entity_poly.pdbx_seq_one_letter_code
_entity_poly.pdbx_strand_id
1 'polypeptide(L)'
;MKSKIIVCLIVLGFAVQNTYSQKRQLKSTKVVFVVNEKSNKIEGLELFEKDRAEMLVKKYPKKKFFLGSVKGKYKIENNQITPYKGAIFTMYTDKKKLPGDMFLPGDMFLPGDMFSLDKSKFEVKEVNASQLIFNTL
;
A
#
# COMPACT_ATOMS: atom_id res chain seq x y z
N MET A 1 -48.75 -41.66 -0.19
CA MET A 1 -47.40 -41.46 -0.77
C MET A 1 -47.16 -40.02 -1.26
N LYS A 2 -47.62 -38.98 -0.55
CA LYS A 2 -47.47 -37.57 -1.01
C LYS A 2 -46.73 -36.64 -0.03
N SER A 3 -46.50 -37.08 1.22
CA SER A 3 -45.84 -36.26 2.24
C SER A 3 -44.30 -36.35 2.24
N LYS A 4 -43.73 -37.45 1.71
CA LYS A 4 -42.26 -37.66 1.68
C LYS A 4 -41.52 -36.86 0.59
N ILE A 5 -42.24 -36.33 -0.39
CA ILE A 5 -41.65 -35.59 -1.53
C ILE A 5 -41.45 -34.11 -1.20
N ILE A 6 -42.28 -33.55 -0.30
CA ILE A 6 -42.23 -32.12 0.05
C ILE A 6 -41.00 -31.80 0.93
N VAL A 7 -40.58 -32.76 1.77
CA VAL A 7 -39.43 -32.56 2.69
C VAL A 7 -38.09 -32.50 1.95
N CYS A 8 -37.93 -33.22 0.83
CA CYS A 8 -36.70 -33.15 0.03
C CYS A 8 -36.52 -31.82 -0.70
N LEU A 9 -37.61 -31.17 -1.11
CA LEU A 9 -37.56 -29.89 -1.85
C LEU A 9 -37.16 -28.70 -0.97
N ILE A 10 -37.48 -28.75 0.33
CA ILE A 10 -37.13 -27.66 1.27
C ILE A 10 -35.66 -27.74 1.71
N VAL A 11 -35.07 -28.94 1.78
CA VAL A 11 -33.65 -29.12 2.15
C VAL A 11 -32.70 -28.72 1.01
N LEU A 12 -33.12 -28.86 -0.25
CA LEU A 12 -32.35 -28.40 -1.42
C LEU A 12 -32.34 -26.86 -1.55
N GLY A 13 -33.29 -26.15 -0.96
CA GLY A 13 -33.33 -24.67 -0.97
C GLY A 13 -32.28 -23.99 -0.08
N PHE A 14 -31.74 -24.71 0.92
CA PHE A 14 -30.75 -24.16 1.86
C PHE A 14 -29.29 -24.44 1.45
N ALA A 15 -29.04 -25.33 0.49
CA ALA A 15 -27.67 -25.69 0.09
C ALA A 15 -27.02 -24.70 -0.91
N VAL A 16 -27.78 -23.75 -1.48
CA VAL A 16 -27.29 -22.89 -2.58
C VAL A 16 -26.88 -21.48 -2.12
N GLN A 17 -26.98 -21.14 -0.83
CA GLN A 17 -26.74 -19.75 -0.37
C GLN A 17 -25.36 -19.46 0.22
N ASN A 18 -24.40 -20.39 0.20
CA ASN A 18 -23.01 -20.08 0.59
C ASN A 18 -22.09 -19.99 -0.64
N THR A 19 -22.56 -19.33 -1.69
CA THR A 19 -21.75 -18.94 -2.84
C THR A 19 -20.89 -17.72 -2.49
N TYR A 20 -19.58 -17.87 -2.67
CA TYR A 20 -18.58 -16.81 -2.76
C TYR A 20 -18.49 -15.87 -1.55
N SER A 21 -17.89 -16.37 -0.45
CA SER A 21 -16.99 -15.51 0.31
C SER A 21 -15.82 -15.14 -0.62
N GLN A 22 -16.04 -14.13 -1.46
CA GLN A 22 -14.95 -13.50 -2.18
C GLN A 22 -14.02 -12.97 -1.10
N LYS A 23 -12.85 -13.60 -0.96
CA LYS A 23 -11.72 -12.98 -0.26
C LYS A 23 -11.61 -11.57 -0.84
N ARG A 24 -12.02 -10.57 -0.07
CA ARG A 24 -11.80 -9.16 -0.39
C ARG A 24 -10.31 -8.94 -0.24
N GLN A 25 -9.55 -9.44 -1.20
CA GLN A 25 -8.14 -9.15 -1.36
C GLN A 25 -8.11 -7.67 -1.70
N LEU A 26 -8.00 -6.83 -0.67
CA LEU A 26 -7.88 -5.38 -0.80
C LEU A 26 -6.81 -5.13 -1.86
N LYS A 27 -7.24 -4.73 -3.06
CA LYS A 27 -6.39 -4.65 -4.25
C LYS A 27 -5.27 -3.65 -3.92
N SER A 28 -4.08 -4.16 -3.64
CA SER A 28 -2.95 -3.33 -3.24
C SER A 28 -2.47 -2.56 -4.45
N THR A 29 -2.42 -1.25 -4.35
CA THR A 29 -1.99 -0.37 -5.46
C THR A 29 -0.50 -0.12 -5.33
N LYS A 30 0.24 -0.26 -6.43
CA LYS A 30 1.69 -0.04 -6.43
C LYS A 30 1.99 1.46 -6.41
N VAL A 31 2.92 1.85 -5.57
CA VAL A 31 3.31 3.25 -5.35
C VAL A 31 4.82 3.41 -5.40
N VAL A 32 5.27 4.65 -5.54
CA VAL A 32 6.68 5.05 -5.44
C VAL A 32 6.80 6.08 -4.33
N PHE A 33 7.66 5.77 -3.36
CA PHE A 33 8.09 6.71 -2.34
C PHE A 33 9.25 7.53 -2.88
N VAL A 34 9.10 8.85 -2.84
CA VAL A 34 10.16 9.80 -3.17
C VAL A 34 10.84 10.18 -1.87
N VAL A 35 12.13 9.88 -1.78
CA VAL A 35 12.94 10.04 -0.58
C VAL A 35 14.09 10.99 -0.87
N ASN A 36 14.34 11.91 0.04
CA ASN A 36 15.50 12.79 -0.06
C ASN A 36 16.80 11.98 0.01
N GLU A 37 17.72 12.23 -0.92
CA GLU A 37 18.95 11.45 -0.99
C GLU A 37 19.86 11.66 0.23
N LYS A 38 19.89 12.88 0.77
CA LYS A 38 20.77 13.28 1.89
C LYS A 38 20.13 13.08 3.25
N SER A 39 18.86 13.49 3.41
CA SER A 39 18.18 13.44 4.71
C SER A 39 17.41 12.15 4.94
N ASN A 40 17.31 11.28 3.93
CA ASN A 40 16.48 10.07 3.91
C ASN A 40 14.98 10.31 4.18
N LYS A 41 14.51 11.54 4.32
CA LYS A 41 13.09 11.85 4.59
C LYS A 41 12.20 11.50 3.40
N ILE A 42 11.03 10.94 3.67
CA ILE A 42 9.98 10.73 2.68
C ILE A 42 9.36 12.10 2.37
N GLU A 43 9.44 12.52 1.11
CA GLU A 43 8.97 13.83 0.63
C GLU A 43 7.85 13.73 -0.38
N GLY A 44 7.57 12.53 -0.90
CA GLY A 44 6.51 12.36 -1.89
C GLY A 44 6.02 10.93 -2.01
N LEU A 45 4.79 10.81 -2.49
CA LEU A 45 4.12 9.55 -2.74
C LEU A 45 3.38 9.62 -4.07
N GLU A 46 3.85 8.81 -5.03
CA GLU A 46 3.37 8.82 -6.41
C GLU A 46 2.83 7.45 -6.80
N LEU A 47 1.88 7.41 -7.71
CA LEU A 47 1.41 6.17 -8.31
C LEU A 47 2.52 5.57 -9.17
N PHE A 48 2.73 4.26 -9.02
CA PHE A 48 3.71 3.55 -9.83
C PHE A 48 3.15 3.24 -11.23
N GLU A 49 3.67 3.92 -12.24
CA GLU A 49 3.41 3.66 -13.65
C GLU A 49 4.75 3.38 -14.36
N LYS A 50 4.83 2.25 -15.08
CA LYS A 50 6.09 1.81 -15.73
C LYS A 50 6.58 2.84 -16.75
N ASP A 51 5.66 3.39 -17.53
CA ASP A 51 5.97 4.29 -18.65
C ASP A 51 6.28 5.72 -18.20
N ARG A 52 6.04 6.05 -16.92
CA ARG A 52 6.33 7.36 -16.32
C ARG A 52 7.53 7.38 -15.39
N ALA A 53 8.27 6.28 -15.28
CA ALA A 53 9.46 6.20 -14.43
C ALA A 53 10.48 7.30 -14.77
N GLU A 54 10.72 7.56 -16.06
CA GLU A 54 11.63 8.61 -16.52
C GLU A 54 11.13 10.02 -16.15
N MET A 55 9.81 10.24 -16.20
CA MET A 55 9.21 11.52 -15.82
C MET A 55 9.36 11.79 -14.32
N LEU A 56 9.26 10.75 -13.48
CA LEU A 56 9.48 10.86 -12.03
C LEU A 56 10.92 11.27 -11.71
N VAL A 57 11.91 10.68 -12.39
CA VAL A 57 13.32 11.05 -12.22
C VAL A 57 13.58 12.50 -12.63
N LYS A 58 12.96 12.96 -13.72
CA LYS A 58 13.04 14.37 -14.15
C LYS A 58 12.33 15.33 -13.17
N LYS A 59 11.17 14.94 -12.64
CA LYS A 59 10.38 15.73 -11.68
C LYS A 59 11.08 15.89 -10.33
N TYR A 60 11.83 14.86 -9.91
CA TYR A 60 12.48 14.79 -8.60
C TYR A 60 13.99 14.55 -8.73
N PRO A 61 14.78 15.58 -9.13
CA PRO A 61 16.22 15.44 -9.20
C PRO A 61 16.83 15.24 -7.81
N LYS A 62 17.88 14.41 -7.71
CA LYS A 62 18.60 14.10 -6.45
C LYS A 62 17.71 13.50 -5.36
N LYS A 63 16.81 12.60 -5.78
CA LYS A 63 15.93 11.82 -4.89
C LYS A 63 16.14 10.33 -5.11
N LYS A 64 15.96 9.57 -4.03
CA LYS A 64 15.88 8.12 -4.01
C LYS A 64 14.43 7.72 -4.22
N PHE A 65 14.20 6.62 -4.93
CA PHE A 65 12.86 6.12 -5.21
C PHE A 65 12.72 4.69 -4.70
N PHE A 66 11.73 4.46 -3.83
CA PHE A 66 11.42 3.13 -3.30
C PHE A 66 10.08 2.67 -3.80
N LEU A 67 10.02 1.43 -4.28
CA LEU A 67 8.75 0.82 -4.63
C LEU A 67 7.97 0.51 -3.36
N GLY A 68 6.65 0.54 -3.46
CA GLY A 68 5.80 0.12 -2.38
C GLY A 68 4.41 -0.25 -2.83
N SER A 69 3.53 -0.41 -1.84
CA SER A 69 2.11 -0.57 -2.08
C SER A 69 1.28 0.15 -1.02
N VAL A 70 0.05 0.51 -1.42
CA VAL A 70 -0.98 1.04 -0.53
C VAL A 70 -2.19 0.11 -0.54
N LYS A 71 -2.77 -0.09 0.65
CA LYS A 71 -4.03 -0.78 0.89
C LYS A 71 -4.95 0.15 1.67
N GLY A 72 -6.19 0.28 1.25
CA GLY A 72 -7.18 1.13 1.91
C GLY A 72 -7.73 2.20 0.96
N LYS A 73 -8.40 3.19 1.53
CA LYS A 73 -8.97 4.30 0.75
C LYS A 73 -7.90 5.36 0.53
N TYR A 74 -7.80 5.86 -0.70
CA TYR A 74 -6.93 6.98 -1.07
C TYR A 74 -7.54 7.73 -2.26
N LYS A 75 -7.04 8.94 -2.52
CA LYS A 75 -7.32 9.73 -3.72
C LYS A 75 -6.05 9.81 -4.56
N ILE A 76 -6.22 9.85 -5.88
CA ILE A 76 -5.13 10.14 -6.82
C ILE A 76 -5.44 11.48 -7.48
N GLU A 77 -4.50 12.41 -7.41
CA GLU A 77 -4.55 13.70 -8.13
C GLU A 77 -3.17 13.96 -8.72
N ASN A 78 -3.07 14.25 -10.02
CA ASN A 78 -1.79 14.54 -10.69
C ASN A 78 -0.69 13.49 -10.41
N ASN A 79 -1.08 12.21 -10.37
CA ASN A 79 -0.23 11.06 -10.04
C ASN A 79 0.22 10.96 -8.57
N GLN A 80 -0.08 11.97 -7.74
CA GLN A 80 0.15 11.93 -6.31
C GLN A 80 -0.97 11.18 -5.58
N ILE A 81 -0.59 10.45 -4.54
CA ILE A 81 -1.52 9.67 -3.73
C ILE A 81 -1.72 10.39 -2.40
N THR A 82 -2.97 10.74 -2.12
CA THR A 82 -3.38 11.26 -0.81
C THR A 82 -4.20 10.18 -0.10
N PRO A 83 -3.65 9.53 0.94
CA PRO A 83 -4.40 8.52 1.68
C PRO A 83 -5.48 9.12 2.58
N TYR A 84 -6.56 8.36 2.75
CA TYR A 84 -7.50 8.59 3.86
C TYR A 84 -7.04 7.83 5.10
N LYS A 85 -7.58 8.22 6.26
CA LYS A 85 -7.34 7.56 7.55
C LYS A 85 -7.54 6.04 7.45
N GLY A 86 -6.59 5.30 8.03
CA GLY A 86 -6.58 3.84 8.04
C GLY A 86 -6.00 3.18 6.78
N ALA A 87 -5.49 3.96 5.82
CA ALA A 87 -4.70 3.40 4.74
C ALA A 87 -3.37 2.84 5.29
N ILE A 88 -2.96 1.69 4.76
CA ILE A 88 -1.74 0.98 5.12
C ILE A 88 -0.79 1.05 3.93
N PHE A 89 0.42 1.48 4.20
CA PHE A 89 1.48 1.57 3.23
C PHE A 89 2.59 0.59 3.56
N THR A 90 3.18 0.01 2.52
CA THR A 90 4.37 -0.83 2.62
C THR A 90 5.40 -0.30 1.65
N MET A 91 6.51 0.23 2.14
CA MET A 91 7.67 0.61 1.34
C MET A 91 8.66 -0.54 1.34
N TYR A 92 9.08 -1.00 0.15
CA TYR A 92 10.09 -2.04 -0.02
C TYR A 92 11.48 -1.41 -0.09
N THR A 93 12.27 -1.61 0.96
CA THR A 93 13.61 -0.99 1.11
C THR A 93 14.70 -1.80 0.44
N ASP A 94 14.46 -3.10 0.24
CA ASP A 94 15.35 -4.06 -0.42
C ASP A 94 15.24 -4.01 -1.96
N LYS A 95 14.06 -3.69 -2.49
CA LYS A 95 13.78 -3.63 -3.93
C LYS A 95 14.30 -2.33 -4.54
N LYS A 96 15.63 -2.22 -4.65
CA LYS A 96 16.30 -1.16 -5.42
C LYS A 96 15.94 -1.27 -6.89
N LYS A 97 15.15 -0.34 -7.42
CA LYS A 97 14.92 -0.21 -8.86
C LYS A 97 15.89 0.75 -9.56
N LEU A 98 16.68 1.50 -8.81
CA LEU A 98 17.66 2.45 -9.33
C LEU A 98 19.00 2.29 -8.58
N PRO A 99 20.14 2.25 -9.28
CA PRO A 99 21.45 2.08 -8.66
C PRO A 99 21.85 3.35 -7.90
N GLY A 100 22.41 3.19 -6.69
CA GLY A 100 23.04 4.30 -5.97
C GLY A 100 23.09 4.14 -4.46
N ASP A 101 22.00 3.77 -3.80
CA ASP A 101 21.94 3.94 -2.34
C ASP A 101 21.25 2.80 -1.60
N MET A 102 21.89 2.37 -0.51
CA MET A 102 21.30 1.47 0.48
C MET A 102 20.43 2.33 1.40
N PHE A 103 19.12 2.09 1.42
CA PHE A 103 18.25 2.64 2.44
C PHE A 103 18.22 1.65 3.59
N LEU A 104 18.81 2.04 4.72
CA LEU A 104 18.73 1.30 5.96
C LEU A 104 17.52 1.84 6.74
N PRO A 105 16.39 1.12 6.77
CA PRO A 105 15.17 1.62 7.40
C PRO A 105 15.32 1.99 8.88
N GLY A 106 16.28 1.36 9.58
CA GLY A 106 16.55 1.59 11.00
C GLY A 106 17.24 2.92 11.33
N ASP A 107 17.79 3.64 10.35
CA ASP A 107 18.52 4.89 10.62
C ASP A 107 17.60 6.10 10.85
N MET A 108 16.29 5.96 10.62
CA MET A 108 15.38 7.11 10.63
C MET A 108 13.95 6.80 11.12
N PHE A 109 13.50 5.55 11.03
CA PHE A 109 12.17 5.17 11.52
C PHE A 109 12.27 4.03 12.53
N LEU A 110 11.67 4.24 13.69
CA LEU A 110 11.38 3.24 14.71
C LEU A 110 9.87 2.96 14.75
N PRO A 111 9.44 1.76 15.15
CA PRO A 111 8.03 1.51 15.40
C PRO A 111 7.46 2.52 16.41
N GLY A 112 6.32 3.12 16.08
CA GLY A 112 5.68 4.21 16.83
C GLY A 112 6.06 5.62 16.36
N ASP A 113 7.08 5.78 15.52
CA ASP A 113 7.44 7.09 14.98
C ASP A 113 6.31 7.66 14.14
N MET A 114 6.15 8.98 14.24
CA MET A 114 5.17 9.72 13.47
C MET A 114 5.85 10.67 12.50
N PHE A 115 5.34 10.71 11.26
CA PHE A 115 5.76 11.70 10.29
C PHE A 115 4.56 12.24 9.52
N SER A 116 4.72 13.43 8.94
CA SER A 116 3.69 14.06 8.10
C SER A 116 4.20 14.11 6.67
N LEU A 117 3.32 13.76 5.74
CA LEU A 117 3.54 13.95 4.31
C LEU A 117 2.31 14.67 3.76
N ASP A 118 2.54 15.86 3.22
CA ASP A 118 1.49 16.81 2.85
C ASP A 118 0.49 17.05 4.00
N LYS A 119 -0.77 16.63 3.79
CA LYS A 119 -1.87 16.77 4.76
C LYS A 119 -2.10 15.50 5.59
N SER A 120 -1.36 14.43 5.31
CA SER A 120 -1.56 13.11 5.92
C SER A 120 -0.51 12.87 7.01
N LYS A 121 -0.96 12.32 8.13
CA LYS A 121 -0.10 11.87 9.23
C LYS A 121 0.06 10.36 9.16
N PHE A 122 1.27 9.88 9.40
CA PHE A 122 1.63 8.48 9.33
C PHE A 122 2.24 8.05 10.64
N GLU A 123 1.93 6.83 11.06
CA GLU A 123 2.54 6.14 12.18
C GLU A 123 3.24 4.90 11.65
N VAL A 124 4.53 4.75 11.99
CA VAL A 124 5.32 3.57 11.66
C VAL A 124 4.84 2.41 12.53
N LYS A 125 4.40 1.32 11.90
CA LYS A 125 3.93 0.12 12.60
C LYS A 125 5.01 -0.96 12.66
N GLU A 126 5.77 -1.11 11.58
CA GLU A 126 6.75 -2.19 11.47
C GLU A 126 7.96 -1.72 10.69
N VAL A 127 9.14 -2.09 11.19
CA VAL A 127 10.45 -1.76 10.62
C VAL A 127 11.22 -3.06 10.48
N ASN A 128 11.36 -3.54 9.25
CA ASN A 128 12.15 -4.74 8.93
C ASN A 128 13.24 -4.38 7.92
N ALA A 129 14.23 -5.27 7.76
CA ALA A 129 15.33 -5.07 6.83
C ALA A 129 14.88 -4.78 5.38
N SER A 130 13.76 -5.36 4.94
CA SER A 130 13.24 -5.26 3.58
C SER A 130 12.00 -4.37 3.43
N GLN A 131 11.37 -3.95 4.53
CA GLN A 131 10.12 -3.22 4.44
C GLN A 131 9.90 -2.25 5.61
N LEU A 132 9.27 -1.12 5.30
CA LEU A 132 8.64 -0.24 6.28
C LEU A 132 7.13 -0.27 6.09
N ILE A 133 6.40 -0.50 7.16
CA ILE A 133 4.94 -0.46 7.18
C ILE A 133 4.47 0.70 8.03
N PHE A 134 3.60 1.52 7.47
CA PHE A 134 3.01 2.66 8.18
C PHE A 134 1.53 2.81 7.86
N ASN A 135 0.80 3.30 8.86
CA ASN A 135 -0.63 3.55 8.78
C ASN A 135 -0.92 5.04 8.79
N THR A 136 -1.91 5.46 8.00
CA THR A 136 -2.40 6.84 8.03
C THR A 136 -3.36 7.05 9.21
N LEU A 137 -3.16 8.13 9.96
CA LEU A 137 -3.94 8.50 11.15
C LEU A 137 -5.15 9.39 10.86
#